data_AF-A0A1V6EXN8-F1
#
_entry.id   AF-A0A1V6EXN8-F1
#
_cell.length_a   1.000
_cell.length_b   1.000
_cell.length_c   1.000
_cell.angle_alpha   90.00
_cell.angle_beta   90.00
_cell.angle_gamma   90.00
#
_symmetry.space_group_name_H-M   'P 1'
#
loop_
_entity.id
_entity.type
_entity.pdbx_description
1 polymer ?
#
loop_
_entity_poly.entity_id
_entity_poly.type
_entity_poly.pdbx_seq_one_letter_code
_entity_poly.pdbx_strand_id
1 'polypeptide(L)'
;MVNVTVRNCTFFGNSGAGILVYLKPLRRSSEPVSILFENCHVRHGRDQGIGVGAIGDDGPGGYIEFRNCTVENTRNGGAFVYDKSAAAAEVRFVNCKWRHTARIHEKASPLLITLMRESITTRHGGITFENCAVFDAYDRPVLKTEEDQGNKGAHAIRGLILREGPGEPRAEISLESTDCPLEVKPLTAAAGAQARP
;
A
#
# COMPACT_ATOMS: atom_id res chain seq x y z
N MET A 1 -14.24 14.97 -0.56
CA MET A 1 -14.46 14.19 0.68
C MET A 1 -13.45 14.64 1.69
N VAL A 2 -13.85 15.49 2.62
CA VAL A 2 -12.95 16.20 3.53
C VAL A 2 -13.25 15.75 4.96
N ASN A 3 -12.21 15.59 5.78
CA ASN A 3 -12.32 15.25 7.20
C ASN A 3 -13.07 13.92 7.47
N VAL A 4 -12.72 12.87 6.73
CA VAL A 4 -13.25 11.52 6.97
C VAL A 4 -12.29 10.72 7.83
N THR A 5 -12.77 10.24 8.99
CA THR A 5 -12.00 9.34 9.85
C THR A 5 -12.75 8.04 10.09
N VAL A 6 -12.06 6.93 9.90
CA VAL A 6 -12.48 5.58 10.31
C VAL A 6 -11.45 5.10 11.32
N ARG A 7 -11.85 4.74 12.54
CA ARG A 7 -10.91 4.36 13.59
C ARG A 7 -11.36 3.18 14.43
N ASN A 8 -10.40 2.36 14.86
CA ASN A 8 -10.63 1.21 15.75
C ASN A 8 -11.63 0.19 15.17
N CYS A 9 -11.63 0.01 13.84
CA CYS A 9 -12.54 -0.90 13.15
C CYS A 9 -11.88 -2.22 12.78
N THR A 10 -12.67 -3.29 12.71
CA THR A 10 -12.26 -4.58 12.14
C THR A 10 -13.04 -4.86 10.87
N PHE A 11 -12.33 -5.18 9.79
CA PHE A 11 -12.89 -5.60 8.51
C PHE A 11 -12.57 -7.09 8.33
N PHE A 12 -13.60 -7.94 8.40
CA PHE A 12 -13.43 -9.40 8.48
C PHE A 12 -14.10 -10.13 7.32
N GLY A 13 -13.40 -11.09 6.71
CA GLY A 13 -14.03 -12.07 5.82
C GLY A 13 -14.56 -11.51 4.49
N ASN A 14 -14.11 -10.32 4.10
CA ASN A 14 -14.62 -9.63 2.91
C ASN A 14 -14.35 -10.41 1.62
N SER A 15 -15.33 -10.39 0.71
CA SER A 15 -15.17 -11.02 -0.63
C SER A 15 -14.41 -10.13 -1.62
N GLY A 16 -14.50 -8.80 -1.46
CA GLY A 16 -13.62 -7.84 -2.12
C GLY A 16 -12.58 -7.29 -1.14
N ALA A 17 -11.93 -6.19 -1.49
CA ALA A 17 -10.94 -5.55 -0.64
C ALA A 17 -11.50 -5.24 0.76
N GLY A 18 -10.69 -5.45 1.81
CA GLY A 18 -11.11 -5.15 3.18
C GLY A 18 -11.37 -3.66 3.40
N ILE A 19 -10.49 -2.81 2.88
CA ILE A 19 -10.70 -1.37 2.74
C ILE A 19 -10.47 -1.01 1.27
N LEU A 20 -11.41 -0.29 0.66
CA LEU A 20 -11.27 0.24 -0.71
C LEU A 20 -11.44 1.75 -0.72
N VAL A 21 -10.40 2.46 -1.17
CA VAL A 21 -10.47 3.89 -1.49
C VAL A 21 -10.43 4.04 -3.00
N TYR A 22 -11.57 4.35 -3.60
CA TYR A 22 -11.73 4.48 -5.05
C TYR A 22 -12.21 5.88 -5.41
N LEU A 23 -11.33 6.69 -6.02
CA LEU A 23 -11.61 8.12 -6.26
C LEU A 23 -11.85 8.50 -7.72
N LYS A 24 -12.15 7.52 -8.59
CA LYS A 24 -12.38 7.76 -10.03
C LYS A 24 -13.37 8.91 -10.34
N PRO A 25 -14.44 9.13 -9.56
CA PRO A 25 -15.37 10.23 -9.84
C PRO A 25 -14.83 11.63 -9.49
N LEU A 26 -13.77 11.71 -8.68
CA LEU A 26 -13.23 13.00 -8.23
C LEU A 26 -12.26 13.59 -9.26
N ARG A 27 -12.16 14.91 -9.22
CA ARG A 27 -11.37 15.71 -10.15
C ARG A 27 -10.49 16.72 -9.39
N ARG A 28 -9.57 17.36 -10.09
CA ARG A 28 -8.66 18.38 -9.57
C ARG A 28 -9.41 19.58 -9.00
N SER A 29 -10.58 19.87 -9.56
CA SER A 29 -11.50 20.91 -9.08
C SER A 29 -12.32 20.47 -7.86
N SER A 30 -12.31 19.19 -7.49
CA SER A 30 -12.93 18.73 -6.24
C SER A 30 -12.11 19.23 -5.05
N GLU A 31 -12.78 19.42 -3.91
CA GLU A 31 -12.08 19.72 -2.66
C GLU A 31 -11.01 18.64 -2.36
N PRO A 32 -9.80 19.05 -1.91
CA PRO A 32 -8.75 18.12 -1.54
C PRO A 32 -9.23 17.09 -0.52
N VAL A 33 -8.91 15.81 -0.76
CA VAL A 33 -9.35 14.75 0.13
C VAL A 33 -8.56 14.76 1.43
N SER A 34 -9.22 14.43 2.53
CA SER A 34 -8.58 14.18 3.83
C SER A 34 -9.28 12.97 4.44
N ILE A 35 -8.62 11.82 4.34
CA ILE A 35 -9.17 10.51 4.71
C ILE A 35 -8.15 9.82 5.62
N LEU A 36 -8.58 9.45 6.82
CA LEU A 36 -7.77 8.74 7.81
C LEU A 36 -8.42 7.41 8.20
N PHE A 37 -7.67 6.33 8.05
CA PHE A 37 -7.94 5.04 8.67
C PHE A 37 -6.95 4.83 9.81
N GLU A 38 -7.42 4.80 11.05
CA GLU A 38 -6.55 4.71 12.23
C GLU A 38 -6.84 3.46 13.06
N ASN A 39 -5.79 2.74 13.48
CA ASN A 39 -5.92 1.57 14.35
C ASN A 39 -6.93 0.53 13.81
N CYS A 40 -6.99 0.35 12.49
CA CYS A 40 -7.93 -0.58 11.87
C CYS A 40 -7.27 -1.94 11.60
N HIS A 41 -8.08 -3.00 11.64
CA HIS A 41 -7.64 -4.37 11.42
C HIS A 41 -8.41 -5.02 10.27
N VAL A 42 -7.73 -5.31 9.17
CA VAL A 42 -8.28 -6.09 8.06
C VAL A 42 -7.82 -7.54 8.18
N ARG A 43 -8.74 -8.52 8.21
CA ARG A 43 -8.34 -9.92 8.30
C ARG A 43 -9.24 -10.92 7.60
N HIS A 44 -8.63 -12.04 7.19
CA HIS A 44 -9.31 -13.20 6.56
C HIS A 44 -10.10 -12.85 5.27
N GLY A 45 -9.65 -11.85 4.51
CA GLY A 45 -10.28 -11.45 3.25
C GLY A 45 -10.00 -12.42 2.10
N ARG A 46 -10.95 -12.56 1.17
CA ARG A 46 -10.82 -13.36 -0.06
C ARG A 46 -10.17 -12.60 -1.23
N ASP A 47 -9.87 -11.32 -1.03
CA ASP A 47 -9.22 -10.44 -2.00
C ASP A 47 -8.07 -9.65 -1.33
N GLN A 48 -7.81 -8.40 -1.75
CA GLN A 48 -6.79 -7.50 -1.21
C GLN A 48 -7.12 -7.06 0.22
N GLY A 49 -6.10 -6.76 1.03
CA GLY A 49 -6.32 -6.12 2.32
C GLY A 49 -6.80 -4.68 2.19
N ILE A 50 -5.95 -3.85 1.60
CA ILE A 50 -6.22 -2.43 1.32
C ILE A 50 -6.08 -2.22 -0.19
N GLY A 51 -7.14 -1.73 -0.83
CA GLY A 51 -7.14 -1.25 -2.21
C GLY A 51 -7.20 0.27 -2.26
N VAL A 52 -6.29 0.91 -2.99
CA VAL A 52 -6.38 2.36 -3.27
C VAL A 52 -6.17 2.58 -4.75
N GLY A 53 -7.11 3.23 -5.42
CA GLY A 53 -6.90 3.41 -6.84
C GLY A 53 -7.90 4.23 -7.60
N ALA A 54 -7.63 4.25 -8.91
CA ALA A 54 -8.27 5.11 -9.89
C ALA A 54 -8.26 6.59 -9.46
N ILE A 55 -7.10 7.07 -9.03
CA ILE A 55 -6.86 8.48 -8.74
C ILE A 55 -6.15 9.05 -9.95
N GLY A 56 -6.90 9.69 -10.85
CA GLY A 56 -6.39 10.10 -12.16
C GLY A 56 -5.39 11.26 -12.12
N ASP A 57 -4.76 11.55 -13.25
CA ASP A 57 -3.86 12.72 -13.41
C ASP A 57 -4.61 14.06 -13.27
N ASP A 58 -5.93 14.05 -13.54
CA ASP A 58 -6.87 15.11 -13.23
C ASP A 58 -7.58 14.88 -11.89
N GLY A 59 -7.08 14.02 -11.02
CA GLY A 59 -7.67 13.67 -9.73
C GLY A 59 -7.51 14.76 -8.66
N PRO A 60 -8.18 14.61 -7.50
CA PRO A 60 -8.12 15.58 -6.41
C PRO A 60 -6.73 15.59 -5.75
N GLY A 61 -6.35 16.72 -5.17
CA GLY A 61 -5.23 16.79 -4.23
C GLY A 61 -5.60 16.28 -2.83
N GLY A 62 -4.71 16.47 -1.85
CA GLY A 62 -4.94 16.08 -0.45
C GLY A 62 -4.21 14.79 -0.05
N TYR A 63 -4.73 14.04 0.91
CA TYR A 63 -4.10 12.81 1.40
C TYR A 63 -5.09 11.72 1.85
N ILE A 64 -4.63 10.48 1.74
CA ILE A 64 -5.24 9.27 2.26
C ILE A 64 -4.21 8.63 3.19
N GLU A 65 -4.48 8.57 4.49
CA GLU A 65 -3.57 8.02 5.49
C GLU A 65 -4.14 6.76 6.12
N PHE A 66 -3.31 5.71 6.14
CA PHE A 66 -3.52 4.52 6.94
C PHE A 66 -2.52 4.55 8.08
N ARG A 67 -2.99 4.72 9.31
CA ARG A 67 -2.17 4.84 10.51
C ARG A 67 -2.41 3.67 11.45
N ASN A 68 -1.35 3.02 11.89
CA ASN A 68 -1.40 1.88 12.81
C ASN A 68 -2.34 0.75 12.35
N CYS A 69 -2.51 0.59 11.04
CA CYS A 69 -3.41 -0.43 10.50
C CYS A 69 -2.67 -1.77 10.37
N THR A 70 -3.38 -2.86 10.65
CA THR A 70 -2.88 -4.22 10.45
C THR A 70 -3.71 -4.92 9.40
N VAL A 71 -3.06 -5.59 8.45
CA VAL A 71 -3.67 -6.44 7.45
C VAL A 71 -3.11 -7.84 7.63
N GLU A 72 -3.97 -8.84 7.82
CA GLU A 72 -3.50 -10.22 7.95
C GLU A 72 -4.38 -11.26 7.26
N ASN A 73 -3.76 -12.36 6.86
CA ASN A 73 -4.47 -13.55 6.36
C ASN A 73 -5.35 -13.27 5.12
N THR A 74 -4.91 -12.40 4.21
CA THR A 74 -5.60 -12.12 2.95
C THR A 74 -5.23 -13.14 1.88
N ARG A 75 -6.18 -13.51 1.02
CA ARG A 75 -5.94 -14.41 -0.11
C ARG A 75 -4.99 -13.76 -1.12
N ASN A 76 -5.27 -12.52 -1.52
CA ASN A 76 -4.42 -11.72 -2.41
C ASN A 76 -3.51 -10.80 -1.57
N GLY A 77 -2.92 -9.78 -2.20
CA GLY A 77 -1.98 -8.85 -1.59
C GLY A 77 -2.52 -8.14 -0.34
N GLY A 78 -1.58 -7.61 0.44
CA GLY A 78 -1.86 -6.82 1.63
C GLY A 78 -2.23 -5.38 1.30
N ALA A 79 -1.54 -4.78 0.34
CA ALA A 79 -1.91 -3.51 -0.26
C ALA A 79 -1.83 -3.60 -1.79
N PHE A 80 -2.84 -3.05 -2.45
CA PHE A 80 -2.94 -2.97 -3.90
C PHE A 80 -3.26 -1.53 -4.28
N VAL A 81 -2.24 -0.81 -4.75
CA VAL A 81 -2.38 0.57 -5.21
C VAL A 81 -2.38 0.57 -6.73
N TYR A 82 -3.46 0.98 -7.37
CA TYR A 82 -3.61 0.84 -8.82
C TYR A 82 -4.12 2.12 -9.48
N ASP A 83 -3.54 2.48 -10.62
CA ASP A 83 -3.91 3.68 -11.38
C ASP A 83 -4.01 4.94 -10.49
N LYS A 84 -2.99 5.14 -9.64
CA LYS A 84 -2.87 6.29 -8.75
C LYS A 84 -1.81 7.24 -9.30
N SER A 85 -2.23 8.39 -9.80
CA SER A 85 -1.34 9.44 -10.28
C SER A 85 -0.35 9.89 -9.20
N ALA A 86 0.91 10.02 -9.60
CA ALA A 86 1.97 10.55 -8.75
C ALA A 86 1.76 12.02 -8.33
N ALA A 87 0.95 12.77 -9.08
CA ALA A 87 0.73 14.20 -8.87
C ALA A 87 -0.61 14.54 -8.18
N ALA A 88 -1.44 13.54 -7.89
CA ALA A 88 -2.72 13.71 -7.19
C ALA A 88 -2.56 13.51 -5.68
N ALA A 89 -3.67 13.33 -4.95
CA ALA A 89 -3.69 13.11 -3.50
C ALA A 89 -2.65 12.08 -3.07
N GLU A 90 -1.87 12.35 -2.02
CA GLU A 90 -0.83 11.45 -1.51
C GLU A 90 -1.46 10.23 -0.80
N VAL A 91 -0.81 9.07 -0.84
CA VAL A 91 -1.17 7.92 0.01
C VAL A 91 -0.06 7.65 1.00
N ARG A 92 -0.40 7.61 2.29
CA ARG A 92 0.55 7.40 3.39
C ARG A 92 0.20 6.14 4.15
N PHE A 93 1.18 5.27 4.34
CA PHE A 93 1.10 4.16 5.28
C PHE A 93 2.03 4.44 6.44
N VAL A 94 1.47 4.67 7.62
CA VAL A 94 2.20 5.05 8.83
C VAL A 94 2.03 3.95 9.87
N ASN A 95 3.14 3.33 10.28
CA ASN A 95 3.17 2.23 11.24
C ASN A 95 2.20 1.08 10.89
N CYS A 96 2.06 0.79 9.60
CA CYS A 96 1.19 -0.29 9.12
C CYS A 96 1.92 -1.63 9.11
N LYS A 97 1.16 -2.71 9.30
CA LYS A 97 1.69 -4.08 9.38
C LYS A 97 0.93 -5.00 8.43
N TRP A 98 1.66 -5.79 7.66
CA TRP A 98 1.09 -6.83 6.80
C TRP A 98 1.64 -8.20 7.16
N ARG A 99 0.76 -9.17 7.44
CA ARG A 99 1.15 -10.51 7.87
C ARG A 99 0.41 -11.58 7.06
N HIS A 100 1.12 -12.57 6.56
CA HIS A 100 0.50 -13.68 5.83
C HIS A 100 -0.47 -13.21 4.73
N THR A 101 0.00 -12.30 3.87
CA THR A 101 -0.75 -11.80 2.72
C THR A 101 -0.27 -12.48 1.44
N ALA A 102 -1.03 -12.35 0.35
CA ALA A 102 -0.80 -13.02 -0.93
C ALA A 102 -0.66 -14.55 -0.81
N ARG A 103 -1.48 -15.17 0.04
CA ARG A 103 -1.32 -16.56 0.47
C ARG A 103 -1.50 -17.61 -0.61
N ILE A 104 -2.20 -17.29 -1.70
CA ILE A 104 -2.45 -18.25 -2.79
C ILE A 104 -1.48 -18.09 -3.97
N HIS A 105 -0.59 -17.11 -3.90
CA HIS A 105 0.35 -16.77 -4.97
C HIS A 105 1.73 -16.54 -4.38
N GLU A 106 2.56 -17.59 -4.31
CA GLU A 106 3.90 -17.51 -3.71
C GLU A 106 4.77 -16.44 -4.38
N LYS A 107 4.62 -16.23 -5.68
CA LYS A 107 5.37 -15.22 -6.45
C LYS A 107 4.81 -13.80 -6.37
N ALA A 108 3.57 -13.62 -5.90
CA ALA A 108 2.98 -12.28 -5.81
C ALA A 108 3.59 -11.52 -4.63
N SER A 109 3.92 -10.24 -4.83
CA SER A 109 4.44 -9.41 -3.74
C SER A 109 3.32 -9.06 -2.73
N PRO A 110 3.62 -8.98 -1.42
CA PRO A 110 2.67 -8.51 -0.42
C PRO A 110 2.08 -7.13 -0.71
N LEU A 111 2.88 -6.22 -1.29
CA LEU A 111 2.47 -4.86 -1.65
C LEU A 111 2.69 -4.67 -3.15
N LEU A 112 1.65 -4.29 -3.87
CA LEU A 112 1.72 -4.08 -5.32
C LEU A 112 1.25 -2.68 -5.67
N ILE A 113 2.09 -1.95 -6.40
CA ILE A 113 1.76 -0.67 -7.02
C ILE A 113 1.73 -0.88 -8.52
N THR A 114 0.58 -0.66 -9.17
CA THR A 114 0.43 -0.99 -10.58
C THR A 114 -0.19 0.13 -11.40
N LEU A 115 0.25 0.25 -12.66
CA LEU A 115 -0.36 1.09 -13.68
C LEU A 115 -0.99 0.21 -14.75
N MET A 116 -2.32 0.12 -14.71
CA MET A 116 -3.10 -0.80 -15.54
C MET A 116 -3.86 -0.08 -16.66
N ARG A 117 -4.18 1.21 -16.45
CA ARG A 117 -5.05 1.98 -17.35
C ARG A 117 -4.51 3.39 -17.58
N GLU A 118 -3.88 3.59 -18.73
CA GLU A 118 -3.36 4.91 -19.14
C GLU A 118 -4.46 5.99 -19.21
N SER A 119 -5.68 5.58 -19.56
CA SER A 119 -6.87 6.47 -19.60
C SER A 119 -7.25 7.10 -18.26
N ILE A 120 -6.66 6.65 -17.14
CA ILE A 120 -6.88 7.23 -15.81
C ILE A 120 -5.66 8.02 -15.37
N THR A 121 -4.48 7.40 -15.44
CA THR A 121 -3.22 8.05 -15.11
C THR A 121 -2.14 7.56 -16.04
N THR A 122 -1.22 8.46 -16.39
CA THR A 122 -0.09 8.17 -17.25
C THR A 122 1.18 7.84 -16.47
N ARG A 123 1.25 8.12 -15.16
CA ARG A 123 2.39 7.79 -14.30
C ARG A 123 1.95 7.59 -12.85
N HIS A 124 2.16 6.38 -12.33
CA HIS A 124 1.79 6.09 -10.95
C HIS A 124 2.82 6.58 -9.93
N GLY A 125 2.41 6.78 -8.68
CA GLY A 125 3.35 7.23 -7.65
C GLY A 125 2.71 7.96 -6.48
N GLY A 126 3.49 8.76 -5.75
CA GLY A 126 3.00 9.63 -4.67
C GLY A 126 2.57 8.84 -3.43
N ILE A 127 3.44 7.92 -2.99
CA ILE A 127 3.17 6.96 -1.92
C ILE A 127 4.31 6.97 -0.92
N THR A 128 3.99 7.07 0.36
CA THR A 128 4.98 7.08 1.45
C THR A 128 4.72 5.95 2.44
N PHE A 129 5.81 5.32 2.89
CA PHE A 129 5.83 4.28 3.91
C PHE A 129 6.66 4.72 5.10
N GLU A 130 6.02 4.93 6.25
CA GLU A 130 6.67 5.37 7.47
C GLU A 130 6.60 4.26 8.51
N ASN A 131 7.76 3.69 8.88
CA ASN A 131 7.88 2.65 9.89
C ASN A 131 6.93 1.45 9.67
N CYS A 132 6.80 1.03 8.42
CA CYS A 132 5.94 -0.07 8.02
C CYS A 132 6.63 -1.42 8.21
N ALA A 133 5.89 -2.51 8.43
CA ALA A 133 6.47 -3.84 8.58
C ALA A 133 5.70 -4.92 7.79
N VAL A 134 6.42 -5.76 7.08
CA VAL A 134 5.88 -6.91 6.34
C VAL A 134 6.47 -8.20 6.92
N PHE A 135 5.59 -9.13 7.28
CA PHE A 135 5.93 -10.45 7.82
C PHE A 135 5.52 -11.48 6.78
N ASP A 136 6.51 -12.03 6.08
CA ASP A 136 6.32 -12.85 4.89
C ASP A 136 7.08 -14.17 4.99
N ALA A 137 6.41 -15.27 4.67
CA ALA A 137 6.98 -16.61 4.79
C ALA A 137 7.83 -17.01 3.57
N TYR A 138 7.82 -16.20 2.51
CA TYR A 138 8.46 -16.49 1.23
C TYR A 138 9.65 -15.56 0.97
N ASP A 139 10.66 -16.08 0.27
CA ASP A 139 11.79 -15.27 -0.23
C ASP A 139 11.36 -14.55 -1.51
N ARG A 140 10.80 -13.36 -1.36
CA ARG A 140 10.28 -12.52 -2.44
C ARG A 140 10.36 -11.03 -2.08
N PRO A 141 10.28 -10.12 -3.07
CA PRO A 141 10.19 -8.68 -2.81
C PRO A 141 8.96 -8.33 -1.97
N VAL A 142 9.11 -7.43 -1.00
CA VAL A 142 7.99 -6.96 -0.15
C VAL A 142 7.04 -6.03 -0.89
N LEU A 143 7.58 -5.30 -1.86
CA LEU A 143 6.88 -4.37 -2.70
C LEU A 143 7.35 -4.57 -4.14
N LYS A 144 6.41 -4.53 -5.07
CA LYS A 144 6.68 -4.49 -6.51
C LYS A 144 5.94 -3.34 -7.19
N THR A 145 6.57 -2.72 -8.18
CA THR A 145 5.89 -1.85 -9.15
C THR A 145 5.70 -2.59 -10.48
N GLU A 146 4.56 -2.38 -11.13
CA GLU A 146 4.25 -2.95 -12.45
C GLU A 146 3.54 -1.90 -13.32
N GLU A 147 3.93 -1.76 -14.58
CA GLU A 147 3.28 -0.84 -15.52
C GLU A 147 2.86 -1.59 -16.78
N ASP A 148 1.64 -2.11 -16.81
CA ASP A 148 1.07 -2.76 -18.00
C ASP A 148 0.74 -1.75 -19.10
N GLN A 149 0.36 -0.54 -18.70
CA GLN A 149 0.05 0.59 -19.59
C GLN A 149 0.69 1.89 -19.09
N GLY A 150 0.57 2.97 -19.86
CA GLY A 150 1.10 4.29 -19.52
C GLY A 150 2.63 4.36 -19.52
N ASN A 151 3.18 5.37 -18.86
CA ASN A 151 4.63 5.56 -18.79
C ASN A 151 5.27 4.53 -17.85
N LYS A 152 6.39 3.96 -18.28
CA LYS A 152 7.22 3.10 -17.42
C LYS A 152 7.82 3.89 -16.26
N GLY A 153 7.99 3.20 -15.14
CA GLY A 153 8.58 3.76 -13.94
C GLY A 153 7.59 4.48 -13.04
N ALA A 154 7.71 4.21 -11.75
CA ALA A 154 7.02 4.92 -10.70
C ALA A 154 7.67 6.28 -10.40
N HIS A 155 6.95 7.13 -9.68
CA HIS A 155 7.50 8.37 -9.14
C HIS A 155 7.15 8.56 -7.66
N ALA A 156 8.07 9.09 -6.85
CA ALA A 156 7.79 9.46 -5.46
C ALA A 156 7.24 8.29 -4.61
N ILE A 157 7.85 7.10 -4.71
CA ILE A 157 7.63 5.99 -3.75
C ILE A 157 8.75 6.05 -2.71
N ARG A 158 8.44 6.46 -1.49
CA ARG A 158 9.47 6.81 -0.50
C ARG A 158 9.26 6.12 0.84
N GLY A 159 10.34 6.04 1.61
CA GLY A 159 10.29 5.73 3.04
C GLY A 159 10.96 4.42 3.42
N LEU A 160 10.47 3.76 4.47
CA LEU A 160 11.07 2.57 5.05
C LEU A 160 10.02 1.47 5.28
N ILE A 161 10.33 0.28 4.78
CA ILE A 161 9.62 -0.96 5.09
C ILE A 161 10.59 -1.92 5.78
N LEU A 162 10.23 -2.37 6.97
CA LEU A 162 10.90 -3.44 7.68
C LEU A 162 10.34 -4.79 7.22
N ARG A 163 11.18 -5.80 7.09
CA ARG A 163 10.79 -7.13 6.63
C ARG A 163 11.25 -8.21 7.59
N GLU A 164 10.33 -9.07 8.00
CA GLU A 164 10.63 -10.35 8.63
C GLU A 164 10.29 -11.48 7.66
N GLY A 165 11.25 -12.35 7.35
CA GLY A 165 11.08 -13.44 6.39
C GLY A 165 12.42 -13.98 5.86
N PRO A 166 12.40 -15.07 5.07
CA PRO A 166 13.61 -15.67 4.52
C PRO A 166 14.21 -14.83 3.37
N GLY A 167 15.52 -14.92 3.16
CA GLY A 167 16.23 -14.20 2.08
C GLY A 167 16.38 -12.70 2.31
N GLU A 168 16.97 -12.00 1.35
CA GLU A 168 17.32 -10.58 1.50
C GLU A 168 16.09 -9.65 1.38
N PRO A 169 15.92 -8.69 2.30
CA PRO A 169 14.90 -7.65 2.21
C PRO A 169 15.08 -6.79 0.96
N ARG A 170 14.07 -6.75 0.10
CA ARG A 170 14.11 -6.01 -1.18
C ARG A 170 12.75 -5.55 -1.64
N ALA A 171 12.75 -4.49 -2.43
CA ALA A 171 11.65 -4.10 -3.30
C ALA A 171 12.07 -4.30 -4.76
N GLU A 172 11.11 -4.56 -5.63
CA GLU A 172 11.30 -4.64 -7.08
C GLU A 172 10.60 -3.43 -7.71
N ILE A 173 11.33 -2.32 -7.79
CA ILE A 173 10.86 -1.07 -8.39
C ILE A 173 11.40 -0.99 -9.82
N SER A 174 10.55 -0.64 -10.78
CA SER A 174 10.86 -0.54 -12.21
C SER A 174 12.04 0.40 -12.46
N LEU A 175 12.92 0.07 -13.41
CA LEU A 175 14.18 0.76 -13.64
C LEU A 175 14.02 2.24 -14.03
N GLU A 176 12.94 2.57 -14.73
CA GLU A 176 12.60 3.93 -15.17
C GLU A 176 12.04 4.80 -14.04
N SER A 177 11.90 4.24 -12.82
CA SER A 177 11.35 4.96 -11.68
C SER A 177 12.28 6.08 -11.25
N THR A 178 11.68 7.20 -10.85
CA THR A 178 12.40 8.41 -10.43
C THR A 178 11.95 8.83 -9.04
N ASP A 179 12.87 9.38 -8.25
CA ASP A 179 12.56 9.86 -6.90
C ASP A 179 11.87 8.79 -6.04
N CYS A 180 12.42 7.57 -6.06
CA CYS A 180 11.91 6.45 -5.27
C CYS A 180 12.91 5.99 -4.19
N PRO A 181 13.29 6.85 -3.22
CA PRO A 181 14.12 6.47 -2.08
C PRO A 181 13.31 5.62 -1.08
N LEU A 182 12.90 4.42 -1.51
CA LEU A 182 12.31 3.40 -0.65
C LEU A 182 13.41 2.46 -0.16
N GLU A 183 13.56 2.38 1.14
CA GLU A 183 14.44 1.41 1.78
C GLU A 183 13.63 0.21 2.26
N VAL A 184 14.17 -0.99 2.03
CA VAL A 184 13.68 -2.22 2.65
C VAL A 184 14.78 -2.77 3.52
N LYS A 185 14.52 -2.93 4.82
CA LYS A 185 15.50 -3.42 5.80
C LYS A 185 14.99 -4.66 6.51
N PRO A 186 15.88 -5.52 7.01
CA PRO A 186 15.45 -6.60 7.87
C PRO A 186 14.83 -6.00 9.13
N LEU A 187 13.73 -6.59 9.60
CA LEU A 187 13.22 -6.32 10.93
C LEU A 187 14.21 -6.95 11.90
N THR A 188 15.18 -6.18 12.35
CA THR A 188 16.04 -6.62 13.45
C THR A 188 15.18 -6.70 14.69
N ALA A 189 15.16 -7.85 15.35
CA ALA A 189 14.59 -7.95 16.68
C ALA A 189 15.35 -6.96 17.56
N ALA A 190 14.73 -5.83 17.90
CA ALA A 190 15.21 -5.04 19.03
C ALA A 190 15.21 -5.99 20.23
N ALA A 191 16.37 -6.18 20.85
CA ALA A 191 16.51 -6.87 22.11
C ALA A 191 15.49 -6.29 23.10
N GLY A 192 14.44 -7.05 23.39
CA GLY A 192 13.26 -6.50 24.04
C GLY A 192 12.11 -7.49 24.09
N ALA A 193 12.38 -8.75 24.40
CA ALA A 193 11.41 -9.61 25.04
C ALA A 193 11.11 -9.01 26.43
N GLN A 194 10.27 -7.97 26.48
CA GLN A 194 9.60 -7.61 27.71
C GLN A 194 8.54 -8.66 27.98
N ALA A 195 8.71 -9.30 29.13
CA ALA A 195 7.86 -10.30 29.71
C ALA A 195 6.38 -9.90 29.61
N ARG A 196 5.57 -10.85 29.16
CA ARG A 196 4.14 -10.85 29.47
C ARG A 196 4.00 -11.02 31.00
N PRO A 197 3.07 -10.31 31.66
CA PRO A 197 2.64 -10.69 33.01
C PRO A 197 2.02 -12.09 33.00
#